data_AF-A0A226D3C6-F1
#
_entry.id   AF-A0A226D3C6-F1
#
_cell.length_a   1.000
_cell.length_b   1.000
_cell.length_c   1.000
_cell.angle_alpha   90.00
_cell.angle_beta   90.00
_cell.angle_gamma   90.00
#
_symmetry.space_group_name_H-M   'P 1'
#
loop_
_entity.id
_entity.type
_entity.pdbx_description
1 polymer ?
#
loop_
_entity_poly.entity_id
_entity_poly.type
_entity_poly.pdbx_seq_one_letter_code
_entity_poly.pdbx_strand_id
1 'polypeptide(L)'
;MPKITFVVNKILNEDPNAKLHLTTFGDYPTVENHNANATYCYRYELTTSNNETFLDAVRNVDSTYGGRDEYESSLTALLYTATEPKIKWSSKDTKHVVKIIAIGSDAYWKSHIPDSSPAGPEYSYPEGPKSGYGNCSHRPPHLTDVLETLANENFYVLPIIYGDKTPGMWNATLTLYSVAKDKFYMEREPQNSYFLKTVLNRWANQSCKG
;
A
#
# COMPACT_ATOMS: atom_id res chain seq x y z
N MET A 1 -15.56 -7.65 -0.18
CA MET A 1 -14.95 -8.61 0.78
C MET A 1 -14.73 -10.05 0.30
N PRO A 2 -15.32 -10.59 -0.79
CA PRO A 2 -15.04 -11.98 -1.21
C PRO A 2 -13.56 -12.28 -1.51
N LYS A 3 -12.83 -11.29 -2.05
CA LYS A 3 -11.45 -11.48 -2.52
C LYS A 3 -10.43 -11.68 -1.39
N ILE A 4 -10.46 -10.86 -0.33
CA ILE A 4 -9.48 -10.99 0.77
C ILE A 4 -9.68 -12.28 1.56
N THR A 5 -10.94 -12.66 1.83
CA THR A 5 -11.25 -13.95 2.47
C THR A 5 -10.75 -15.12 1.63
N PHE A 6 -10.93 -15.08 0.30
CA PHE A 6 -10.40 -16.10 -0.60
C PHE A 6 -8.87 -16.20 -0.52
N VAL A 7 -8.15 -15.07 -0.60
CA VAL A 7 -6.68 -15.04 -0.53
C VAL A 7 -6.18 -15.59 0.82
N VAL A 8 -6.74 -15.11 1.93
CA VAL A 8 -6.34 -15.56 3.28
C VAL A 8 -6.60 -17.05 3.47
N ASN A 9 -7.79 -17.53 3.10
CA ASN A 9 -8.12 -18.94 3.20
C ASN A 9 -7.19 -19.81 2.35
N LYS A 10 -6.84 -19.36 1.14
CA LYS A 10 -5.91 -20.09 0.28
C LYS A 10 -4.52 -20.17 0.90
N ILE A 11 -3.99 -19.06 1.42
CA ILE A 11 -2.68 -19.05 2.10
C ILE A 11 -2.67 -20.01 3.28
N LEU A 12 -3.67 -19.93 4.16
CA LEU A 12 -3.74 -20.76 5.36
C LEU A 12 -4.01 -22.25 5.06
N ASN A 13 -4.66 -22.55 3.93
CA ASN A 13 -4.83 -23.94 3.49
C ASN A 13 -3.51 -24.54 2.98
N GLU A 14 -2.67 -23.75 2.31
CA GLU A 14 -1.35 -24.18 1.82
C GLU A 14 -0.31 -24.22 2.96
N ASP A 15 -0.35 -23.24 3.87
CA ASP A 15 0.49 -23.18 5.08
C ASP A 15 -0.34 -22.73 6.30
N PRO A 16 -0.83 -23.66 7.13
CA PRO A 16 -1.56 -23.34 8.35
C PRO A 16 -0.77 -22.55 9.39
N ASN A 17 0.57 -22.52 9.29
CA ASN A 17 1.45 -21.77 10.19
C ASN A 17 1.82 -20.40 9.63
N ALA A 18 1.28 -20.01 8.46
CA ALA A 18 1.52 -18.70 7.89
C ALA A 18 1.17 -17.60 8.89
N LYS A 19 1.98 -16.54 8.88
CA LYS A 19 1.74 -15.33 9.68
C LYS A 19 1.07 -14.29 8.80
N LEU A 20 -0.04 -13.78 9.31
CA LEU A 20 -0.81 -12.72 8.68
C LEU A 20 -0.51 -11.41 9.39
N HIS A 21 -0.15 -10.39 8.62
CA HIS A 21 0.18 -9.07 9.12
C HIS A 21 -0.79 -8.06 8.50
N LEU A 22 -1.39 -7.21 9.33
CA LEU A 22 -2.25 -6.12 8.86
C LEU A 22 -1.59 -4.79 9.14
N THR A 23 -1.42 -4.01 8.08
CA THR A 23 -0.99 -2.62 8.13
C THR A 23 -2.01 -1.78 7.36
N THR A 24 -2.34 -0.60 7.86
CA THR A 24 -3.21 0.36 7.19
C THR A 24 -2.40 1.58 6.80
N PHE A 25 -2.86 2.29 5.78
CA PHE A 25 -2.30 3.56 5.38
C PHE A 25 -3.44 4.51 5.05
N GLY A 26 -3.17 5.80 5.23
CA GLY A 26 -3.97 6.89 4.68
C GLY A 26 -3.02 7.77 3.89
N ASP A 27 -3.21 9.08 3.94
CA ASP A 27 -2.25 10.03 3.36
C ASP A 27 -1.48 10.81 4.42
N TYR A 28 -0.49 11.59 3.98
CA TYR A 28 0.17 12.59 4.79
C TYR A 28 -0.86 13.56 5.39
N PRO A 29 -0.91 13.77 6.72
CA PRO A 29 -1.86 14.68 7.35
C PRO A 29 -1.60 16.14 6.99
N THR A 30 -2.26 16.64 5.94
CA THR A 30 -2.09 18.01 5.44
C THR A 30 -3.45 18.63 5.12
N VAL A 31 -3.47 19.96 4.93
CA VAL A 31 -4.71 20.66 4.53
C VAL A 31 -5.04 20.33 3.08
N GLU A 32 -4.01 20.25 2.24
CA GLU A 32 -4.04 19.98 0.82
C GLU A 32 -4.57 18.57 0.51
N ASN A 33 -4.24 17.60 1.35
CA ASN A 33 -4.73 16.22 1.24
C ASN A 33 -6.12 16.06 1.91
N HIS A 34 -6.69 17.13 2.48
CA HIS A 34 -8.00 17.15 3.14
C HIS A 34 -8.12 16.22 4.36
N ASN A 35 -7.01 15.98 5.04
CA ASN A 35 -6.92 15.06 6.16
C ASN A 35 -6.02 15.59 7.29
N ALA A 36 -5.94 16.91 7.48
CA ALA A 36 -5.06 17.54 8.47
C ALA A 36 -5.23 17.03 9.93
N ASN A 37 -6.40 16.47 10.26
CA ASN A 37 -6.68 15.88 11.57
C ASN A 37 -6.29 14.39 11.68
N ALA A 38 -5.77 13.80 10.60
CA ALA A 38 -5.27 12.43 10.59
C ALA A 38 -4.05 12.33 11.53
N THR A 39 -4.05 11.29 12.34
CA THR A 39 -2.97 10.99 13.30
C THR A 39 -1.86 10.12 12.73
N TYR A 40 -2.04 9.57 11.52
CA TYR A 40 -1.09 8.72 10.83
C TYR A 40 -1.33 8.73 9.31
N CYS A 41 -0.30 8.34 8.59
CA CYS A 41 -0.27 8.03 7.15
C CYS A 41 0.03 6.53 6.95
N TYR A 42 0.57 5.87 7.97
CA TYR A 42 0.80 4.44 8.04
C TYR A 42 0.62 3.96 9.49
N ARG A 43 0.02 2.79 9.69
CA ARG A 43 -0.13 2.17 11.00
C ARG A 43 -0.06 0.64 10.89
N TYR A 44 0.75 0.03 11.73
CA TYR A 44 0.68 -1.41 11.97
C TYR A 44 -0.50 -1.73 12.90
N GLU A 45 -1.37 -2.64 12.48
CA GLU A 45 -2.54 -3.06 13.26
C GLU A 45 -2.22 -4.31 14.09
N LEU A 46 -1.77 -5.40 13.43
CA LEU A 46 -1.57 -6.68 14.11
C LEU A 46 -0.73 -7.69 13.32
N THR A 47 -0.35 -8.74 14.05
CA THR A 47 0.19 -10.00 13.54
C THR A 47 -0.58 -11.14 14.18
N THR A 48 -1.03 -12.10 13.38
CA THR A 48 -1.76 -13.28 13.87
C THR A 48 -1.60 -14.45 12.90
N SER A 49 -1.84 -15.67 13.37
CA SER A 49 -2.06 -16.85 12.51
C SER A 49 -3.54 -17.30 12.55
N ASN A 50 -4.39 -16.59 13.29
CA ASN A 50 -5.82 -16.88 13.37
C ASN A 50 -6.58 -16.14 12.25
N ASN A 51 -7.25 -16.92 11.39
CA ASN A 51 -8.02 -16.40 10.26
C ASN A 51 -9.13 -15.43 10.68
N GLU A 52 -9.95 -15.81 11.66
CA GLU A 52 -11.09 -15.01 12.11
C GLU A 52 -10.62 -13.67 12.68
N THR A 53 -9.60 -13.69 13.53
CA THR A 53 -8.98 -12.48 14.09
C THR A 53 -8.46 -11.55 12.99
N PHE A 54 -7.81 -12.11 11.96
CA PHE A 54 -7.29 -11.31 10.85
C PHE A 54 -8.42 -10.69 10.02
N LEU A 55 -9.42 -11.49 9.63
CA LEU A 55 -10.54 -11.03 8.81
C LEU A 55 -11.43 -10.03 9.55
N ASP A 56 -11.64 -10.20 10.85
CA ASP A 56 -12.38 -9.24 11.66
C ASP A 56 -11.63 -7.91 11.79
N ALA A 57 -10.30 -7.94 11.95
CA ALA A 57 -9.51 -6.72 11.92
C ALA A 57 -9.57 -6.01 10.56
N VAL A 58 -9.52 -6.74 9.44
CA VAL A 58 -9.69 -6.17 8.09
C VAL A 58 -11.07 -5.52 7.93
N ARG A 59 -12.13 -6.12 8.47
CA ARG A 59 -13.50 -5.54 8.43
C ARG A 59 -13.64 -4.25 9.22
N ASN A 60 -12.85 -4.10 10.28
CA ASN A 60 -12.87 -2.94 11.16
C ASN A 60 -11.93 -1.81 10.71
N VAL A 61 -11.22 -1.97 9.58
CA VAL A 61 -10.44 -0.89 8.99
C VAL A 61 -11.39 0.22 8.52
N ASP A 62 -11.18 1.43 9.00
CA ASP A 62 -11.88 2.61 8.53
C ASP A 62 -11.38 2.98 7.12
N SER A 63 -12.17 2.61 6.11
CA SER A 63 -11.87 2.90 4.70
C SER A 63 -12.12 4.36 4.31
N THR A 64 -12.58 5.20 5.24
CA THR A 64 -12.78 6.65 5.01
C THR A 64 -11.63 7.49 5.54
N TYR A 65 -10.67 6.84 6.21
CA TYR A 65 -9.46 7.46 6.73
C TYR A 65 -8.42 7.65 5.62
N GLY A 66 -7.87 8.85 5.50
CA GLY A 66 -6.82 9.13 4.53
C GLY A 66 -7.04 10.45 3.79
N GLY A 67 -6.25 10.67 2.76
CA GLY A 67 -6.35 11.82 1.88
C GLY A 67 -7.59 11.76 1.00
N ARG A 68 -7.76 12.77 0.16
CA ARG A 68 -8.83 12.84 -0.87
C ARG A 68 -8.33 13.39 -2.19
N ASP A 69 -7.03 13.48 -2.35
CA ASP A 69 -6.36 13.86 -3.59
C ASP A 69 -6.10 12.64 -4.48
N GLU A 70 -5.69 12.89 -5.72
CA GLU A 70 -5.57 11.87 -6.77
C GLU A 70 -4.50 10.80 -6.44
N TYR A 71 -3.52 11.16 -5.61
CA TYR A 71 -2.42 10.29 -5.21
C TYR A 71 -2.44 10.07 -3.71
N GLU A 72 -2.15 8.84 -3.27
CA GLU A 72 -2.16 8.45 -1.86
C GLU A 72 -0.82 7.86 -1.45
N SER A 73 -0.61 7.66 -0.15
CA SER A 73 0.68 7.21 0.39
C SER A 73 0.93 5.70 0.28
N SER A 74 0.40 5.02 -0.74
CA SER A 74 0.55 3.57 -0.90
C SER A 74 2.00 3.12 -1.15
N LEU A 75 2.86 3.97 -1.72
CA LEU A 75 4.30 3.67 -1.86
C LEU A 75 5.03 3.75 -0.51
N THR A 76 4.66 4.72 0.35
CA THR A 76 5.11 4.77 1.75
C THR A 76 4.66 3.52 2.50
N ALA A 77 3.42 3.08 2.29
CA ALA A 77 2.89 1.87 2.89
C ALA A 77 3.70 0.63 2.49
N LEU A 78 4.01 0.45 1.20
CA LEU A 78 4.85 -0.66 0.74
C LEU A 78 6.22 -0.69 1.43
N LEU A 79 6.90 0.46 1.51
CA LEU A 79 8.20 0.56 2.16
C LEU A 79 8.11 0.26 3.66
N TYR A 80 7.14 0.87 4.36
CA TYR A 80 7.03 0.74 5.80
C TYR A 80 6.53 -0.65 6.20
N THR A 81 5.64 -1.28 5.44
CA THR A 81 5.27 -2.69 5.66
C THR A 81 6.49 -3.60 5.49
N ALA A 82 7.31 -3.39 4.45
CA ALA A 82 8.51 -4.20 4.21
C ALA A 82 9.59 -4.04 5.32
N THR A 83 9.61 -2.90 6.00
CA THR A 83 10.62 -2.55 7.00
C THR A 83 10.07 -2.47 8.43
N GLU A 84 8.80 -2.83 8.63
CA GLU A 84 8.10 -2.73 9.91
C GLU A 84 8.78 -3.58 10.98
N PRO A 85 9.36 -2.95 12.03
CA PRO A 85 10.10 -3.68 13.06
C PRO A 85 9.23 -4.68 13.84
N LYS A 86 7.92 -4.46 13.92
CA LYS A 86 7.01 -5.38 14.60
C LYS A 86 6.76 -6.67 13.82
N ILE A 87 6.86 -6.65 12.49
CA ILE A 87 6.63 -7.84 11.65
C ILE A 87 7.85 -8.78 11.68
N LYS A 88 9.06 -8.23 11.78
CA LYS A 88 10.33 -8.99 11.85
C LYS A 88 10.55 -9.92 10.65
N TRP A 89 10.36 -9.39 9.43
CA TRP A 89 10.53 -10.12 8.17
C TRP A 89 11.88 -10.82 7.98
N SER A 90 12.95 -10.33 8.60
CA SER A 90 14.33 -10.74 8.36
C SER A 90 14.99 -11.37 9.60
N SER A 91 14.23 -12.11 10.41
CA SER A 91 14.84 -12.99 11.43
C SER A 91 15.74 -14.04 10.74
N LYS A 92 16.79 -14.51 11.43
CA LYS A 92 17.81 -15.44 10.87
C LYS A 92 17.22 -16.73 10.25
N ASP A 93 15.97 -17.07 10.57
CA ASP A 93 15.25 -18.26 10.11
C ASP A 93 14.41 -18.05 8.84
N THR A 94 14.48 -16.89 8.19
CA THR A 94 13.57 -16.50 7.08
C THR A 94 14.02 -16.93 5.69
N LYS A 95 15.13 -17.67 5.56
CA LYS A 95 15.65 -18.15 4.25
C LYS A 95 14.65 -18.99 3.44
N HIS A 96 13.64 -19.57 4.10
CA HIS A 96 12.61 -20.39 3.47
C HIS A 96 11.21 -19.76 3.54
N VAL A 97 11.08 -18.51 4.00
CA VAL A 97 9.80 -17.82 4.13
C VAL A 97 9.47 -17.12 2.82
N VAL A 98 8.31 -17.42 2.26
CA VAL A 98 7.75 -16.65 1.15
C VAL A 98 7.11 -15.39 1.72
N LYS A 99 7.65 -14.21 1.37
CA LYS A 99 7.14 -12.92 1.84
C LYS A 99 6.19 -12.33 0.81
N ILE A 100 4.94 -12.09 1.20
CA ILE A 100 3.90 -11.57 0.30
C ILE A 100 3.31 -10.30 0.92
N ILE A 101 3.26 -9.21 0.14
CA ILE A 101 2.54 -7.99 0.48
C ILE A 101 1.36 -7.86 -0.47
N ALA A 102 0.14 -8.06 0.03
CA ALA A 102 -1.07 -7.70 -0.70
C ALA A 102 -1.44 -6.26 -0.35
N ILE A 103 -1.54 -5.39 -1.36
CA ILE A 103 -1.89 -3.97 -1.16
C ILE A 103 -3.22 -3.65 -1.84
N GLY A 104 -4.16 -3.12 -1.07
CA GLY A 104 -5.43 -2.60 -1.57
C GLY A 104 -5.38 -1.08 -1.65
N SER A 105 -5.68 -0.51 -2.82
CA SER A 105 -5.76 0.94 -3.04
C SER A 105 -6.72 1.25 -4.18
N ASP A 106 -7.38 2.40 -4.15
CA ASP A 106 -8.13 2.97 -5.27
C ASP A 106 -7.43 4.18 -5.90
N ALA A 107 -6.35 4.67 -5.29
CA ALA A 107 -5.52 5.76 -5.76
C ALA A 107 -4.11 5.31 -6.19
N TYR A 108 -3.48 6.12 -7.04
CA TYR A 108 -2.09 5.91 -7.44
C TYR A 108 -1.15 6.46 -6.36
N TRP A 109 0.11 6.02 -6.31
CA TRP A 109 0.97 6.43 -5.21
C TRP A 109 1.58 7.83 -5.38
N LYS A 110 1.85 8.48 -4.25
CA LYS A 110 2.83 9.57 -4.15
C LYS A 110 4.25 9.01 -4.19
N SER A 111 5.10 9.63 -5.01
CA SER A 111 6.54 9.38 -5.01
C SER A 111 7.29 10.70 -5.12
N HIS A 112 8.41 10.84 -4.41
CA HIS A 112 9.27 12.00 -4.58
C HIS A 112 10.03 11.88 -5.90
N ILE A 113 9.70 12.75 -6.86
CA ILE A 113 10.42 12.90 -8.12
C ILE A 113 11.11 14.27 -8.09
N PRO A 114 12.44 14.35 -8.30
CA PRO A 114 13.21 15.59 -8.17
C PRO A 114 12.70 16.77 -9.01
N ASP A 115 12.00 16.50 -10.12
CA ASP A 115 11.61 17.50 -11.12
C ASP A 115 10.09 17.66 -11.32
N SER A 116 9.26 17.05 -10.47
CA SER A 116 7.80 17.26 -10.49
C SER A 116 7.42 18.42 -9.59
N SER A 117 6.46 19.27 -10.02
CA SER A 117 5.83 20.22 -9.11
C SER A 117 5.33 19.48 -7.86
N PRO A 118 5.67 19.94 -6.64
CA PRO A 118 5.17 19.35 -5.41
C PRO A 118 3.63 19.37 -5.43
N ALA A 119 3.00 18.21 -5.27
CA ALA A 119 1.55 18.10 -5.20
C ALA A 119 1.00 18.48 -3.81
N GLY A 120 1.87 18.60 -2.80
CA GLY A 120 1.53 18.96 -1.42
C GLY A 120 2.75 19.32 -0.57
N PRO A 121 2.57 19.84 0.65
CA PRO A 121 3.66 20.27 1.53
C PRO A 121 4.54 19.11 2.03
N GLU A 122 4.03 17.87 2.02
CA GLU A 122 4.78 16.67 2.42
C GLU A 122 6.04 16.43 1.58
N TYR A 123 6.08 16.96 0.35
CA TYR A 123 7.26 16.85 -0.52
C TYR A 123 8.45 17.68 -0.03
N SER A 124 8.20 18.64 0.87
CA SER A 124 9.24 19.43 1.53
C SER A 124 9.68 18.87 2.89
N TYR A 125 9.06 17.77 3.35
CA TYR A 125 9.48 17.09 4.57
C TYR A 125 10.90 16.50 4.40
N PRO A 126 11.65 16.31 5.50
CA PRO A 126 12.95 15.67 5.44
C PRO A 126 12.89 14.29 4.77
N GLU A 127 13.99 13.90 4.15
CA GLU A 127 14.12 12.56 3.58
C GLU A 127 13.99 11.49 4.66
N GLY A 128 13.16 10.48 4.40
CA GLY A 128 13.03 9.31 5.27
C GLY A 128 14.26 8.40 5.22
N PRO A 129 14.34 7.43 6.14
CA PRO A 129 15.40 6.45 6.12
C PRO A 129 15.33 5.61 4.83
N LYS A 130 16.45 5.57 4.08
CA LYS A 130 16.59 4.70 2.91
C LYS A 130 16.47 3.25 3.36
N SER A 131 15.53 2.52 2.75
CA SER A 131 15.23 1.13 3.10
C SER A 131 14.90 0.92 4.58
N GLY A 132 14.29 1.91 5.23
CA GLY A 132 13.95 1.87 6.65
C GLY A 132 12.54 2.32 6.96
N TYR A 133 12.15 2.08 8.21
CA TYR A 133 10.87 2.48 8.77
C TYR A 133 10.91 3.95 9.21
N GLY A 134 9.95 4.75 8.76
CA GLY A 134 9.82 6.15 9.13
C GLY A 134 8.47 6.51 9.74
N ASN A 135 8.06 7.74 9.53
CA ASN A 135 6.77 8.28 9.97
C ASN A 135 6.32 9.39 9.00
N CYS A 136 5.16 9.97 9.26
CA CYS A 136 4.53 10.97 8.40
C CYS A 136 5.19 12.35 8.43
N SER A 137 6.31 12.48 9.16
CA SER A 137 7.15 13.68 9.14
C SER A 137 8.27 13.58 8.10
N HIS A 138 8.30 12.53 7.28
CA HIS A 138 9.24 12.38 6.17
C HIS A 138 8.52 12.45 4.83
N ARG A 139 9.19 12.96 3.80
CA ARG A 139 8.60 13.05 2.46
C ARG A 139 8.25 11.68 1.87
N PRO A 140 7.36 11.60 0.86
CA PRO A 140 7.12 10.37 0.11
C PRO A 140 8.45 9.74 -0.38
N PRO A 141 8.60 8.42 -0.37
CA PRO A 141 9.84 7.78 -0.80
C PRO A 141 10.02 7.86 -2.32
N HIS A 142 11.26 7.66 -2.75
CA HIS A 142 11.56 7.43 -4.16
C HIS A 142 11.08 6.04 -4.57
N LEU A 143 10.43 5.95 -5.74
CA LEU A 143 9.96 4.69 -6.31
C LEU A 143 11.08 3.64 -6.42
N THR A 144 12.27 4.06 -6.87
CA THR A 144 13.45 3.19 -7.00
C THR A 144 13.81 2.54 -5.68
N ASP A 145 13.88 3.32 -4.59
CA ASP A 145 14.32 2.84 -3.29
C ASP A 145 13.33 1.81 -2.72
N VAL A 146 12.03 2.01 -2.95
CA VAL A 146 11.00 1.06 -2.51
C VAL A 146 11.08 -0.23 -3.32
N LEU A 147 11.16 -0.15 -4.65
CA LEU A 147 11.23 -1.34 -5.50
C LEU A 147 12.51 -2.14 -5.25
N GLU A 148 13.65 -1.47 -5.04
CA GLU A 148 14.91 -2.12 -4.67
C GLU A 148 14.81 -2.79 -3.29
N THR A 149 14.20 -2.13 -2.31
CA THR A 149 13.99 -2.72 -0.97
C THR A 149 13.16 -4.00 -1.07
N LEU A 150 12.04 -3.96 -1.80
CA LEU A 150 11.19 -5.13 -2.01
C LEU A 150 11.92 -6.26 -2.76
N ALA A 151 12.71 -5.90 -3.78
CA ALA A 151 13.48 -6.86 -4.55
C ALA A 151 14.58 -7.52 -3.71
N ASN A 152 15.37 -6.74 -2.98
CA ASN A 152 16.49 -7.23 -2.16
C ASN A 152 16.03 -8.16 -1.03
N GLU A 153 14.88 -7.86 -0.44
CA GLU A 153 14.29 -8.67 0.64
C GLU A 153 13.42 -9.84 0.13
N ASN A 154 13.32 -10.02 -1.19
CA ASN A 154 12.54 -11.07 -1.87
C ASN A 154 11.03 -11.06 -1.54
N PHE A 155 10.43 -9.88 -1.55
CA PHE A 155 8.98 -9.75 -1.47
C PHE A 155 8.30 -10.03 -2.82
N TYR A 156 7.18 -10.75 -2.76
CA TYR A 156 6.16 -10.77 -3.78
C TYR A 156 5.08 -9.75 -3.45
N VAL A 157 4.60 -9.01 -4.43
CA VAL A 157 3.55 -8.01 -4.23
C VAL A 157 2.33 -8.39 -5.04
N LEU A 158 1.17 -8.31 -4.39
CA LEU A 158 -0.14 -8.55 -4.99
C LEU A 158 -0.96 -7.26 -4.94
N PRO A 159 -0.91 -6.41 -5.98
CA PRO A 159 -1.73 -5.21 -6.06
C PRO A 159 -3.20 -5.59 -6.30
N ILE A 160 -4.08 -5.13 -5.41
CA ILE A 160 -5.53 -5.23 -5.50
C ILE A 160 -6.05 -3.80 -5.71
N ILE A 161 -5.92 -3.33 -6.95
CA ILE A 161 -6.13 -1.93 -7.30
C ILE A 161 -7.54 -1.73 -7.86
N TYR A 162 -8.23 -0.74 -7.30
CA TYR A 162 -9.56 -0.33 -7.72
C TYR A 162 -9.52 1.02 -8.46
N GLY A 163 -10.63 1.39 -9.10
CA GLY A 163 -10.74 2.65 -9.83
C GLY A 163 -10.37 2.52 -11.31
N ASP A 164 -10.58 3.60 -12.07
CA ASP A 164 -10.55 3.51 -13.54
C ASP A 164 -9.14 3.67 -14.14
N LYS A 165 -8.44 4.75 -13.77
CA LYS A 165 -7.09 5.03 -14.29
C LYS A 165 -5.98 4.39 -13.45
N THR A 166 -6.23 4.20 -12.16
CA THR A 166 -5.27 3.71 -11.18
C THR A 166 -4.63 2.37 -11.56
N PRO A 167 -5.39 1.32 -11.96
CA PRO A 167 -4.78 0.04 -12.34
C PRO A 167 -3.83 0.16 -13.53
N GLY A 168 -4.16 1.01 -14.51
CA GLY A 168 -3.31 1.23 -15.68
C GLY A 168 -1.95 1.82 -15.32
N MET A 169 -1.94 2.80 -14.41
CA MET A 169 -0.71 3.43 -13.92
C MET A 169 0.15 2.45 -13.11
N TRP A 170 -0.46 1.70 -12.18
CA TRP A 170 0.23 0.63 -11.43
C TRP A 170 0.85 -0.39 -12.38
N ASN A 171 0.11 -0.89 -13.37
CA ASN A 171 0.61 -1.88 -14.32
C ASN A 171 1.78 -1.33 -15.15
N ALA A 172 1.63 -0.12 -15.70
CA ALA A 172 2.65 0.50 -16.53
C ALA A 172 3.95 0.63 -15.74
N THR A 173 3.89 1.12 -14.51
CA THR A 173 5.10 1.28 -13.70
C THR A 173 5.70 -0.06 -13.27
N LEU A 174 4.91 -0.99 -12.75
CA LEU A 174 5.44 -2.27 -12.27
C LEU A 174 6.03 -3.15 -13.39
N THR A 175 5.56 -3.00 -14.63
CA THR A 175 6.10 -3.73 -15.79
C THR A 175 7.34 -3.09 -16.39
N LEU A 176 7.55 -1.78 -16.21
CA LEU A 176 8.72 -1.06 -16.72
C LEU A 176 9.98 -1.28 -15.87
N TYR A 177 9.84 -1.59 -14.59
CA TYR A 177 10.97 -1.82 -13.69
C TYR A 177 11.39 -3.29 -13.69
N SER A 178 12.57 -3.57 -14.25
CA SER A 178 13.10 -4.94 -14.38
C SER A 178 13.22 -5.68 -13.05
N VAL A 179 13.57 -4.99 -11.96
CA VAL A 179 13.67 -5.54 -10.59
C VAL A 179 12.33 -6.05 -10.05
N ALA A 180 11.21 -5.58 -10.60
CA ALA A 180 9.85 -5.90 -10.19
C ALA A 180 9.17 -6.89 -11.15
N LYS A 181 9.65 -7.07 -12.38
CA LYS A 181 8.89 -7.72 -13.45
C LYS A 181 8.32 -9.11 -13.10
N ASP A 182 9.06 -9.92 -12.35
CA ASP A 182 8.65 -11.29 -11.99
C ASP A 182 8.13 -11.43 -10.55
N LYS A 183 8.04 -10.32 -9.81
CA LYS A 183 7.66 -10.29 -8.38
C LYS A 183 6.27 -9.71 -8.13
N PHE A 184 5.56 -9.30 -9.19
CA PHE A 184 4.28 -8.62 -9.09
C PHE A 184 3.25 -9.34 -9.96
N TYR A 185 2.05 -9.53 -9.41
CA TYR A 185 0.90 -10.07 -10.14
C TYR A 185 -0.33 -9.23 -9.85
N MET A 186 -0.85 -8.55 -10.87
CA MET A 186 -2.04 -7.73 -10.76
C MET A 186 -3.15 -8.31 -11.64
N GLU A 187 -4.26 -8.69 -11.01
CA GLU A 187 -5.45 -9.12 -11.73
C GLU A 187 -6.16 -7.92 -12.36
N ARG A 188 -6.77 -8.12 -13.53
CA ARG A 188 -7.68 -7.12 -14.10
C ARG A 188 -8.93 -7.03 -13.23
N GLU A 189 -9.41 -5.81 -12.97
CA GLU A 189 -10.73 -5.62 -12.38
C GLU A 189 -11.82 -6.26 -13.27
N PRO A 190 -12.88 -6.85 -12.67
CA PRO A 190 -14.04 -7.33 -13.42
C PRO A 190 -14.69 -6.18 -14.21
N GLN A 191 -15.00 -6.40 -15.49
CA GLN A 191 -15.47 -5.33 -16.39
C GLN A 191 -16.84 -4.70 -16.03
N ASN A 192 -17.63 -5.32 -15.14
CA ASN A 192 -19.02 -4.94 -14.89
C ASN A 192 -19.26 -4.01 -13.68
N SER A 193 -18.23 -3.30 -13.19
CA SER A 193 -18.34 -2.48 -11.97
C SER A 193 -18.46 -0.96 -12.23
N TYR A 194 -19.02 -0.53 -13.37
CA TYR A 194 -19.04 0.88 -13.80
C TYR A 194 -19.48 1.87 -12.70
N PHE A 195 -20.52 1.53 -11.94
CA PHE A 195 -21.00 2.35 -10.82
C PHE A 195 -20.02 2.42 -9.64
N LEU A 196 -19.38 1.29 -9.28
CA LEU A 196 -18.38 1.25 -8.22
C LEU A 196 -17.14 2.07 -8.60
N LYS A 197 -16.69 1.97 -9.86
CA LYS A 197 -15.58 2.78 -10.39
C LYS A 197 -15.85 4.27 -10.25
N THR A 198 -17.06 4.72 -10.60
CA THR A 198 -17.44 6.13 -10.46
C THR A 198 -17.46 6.59 -9.00
N VAL A 199 -17.97 5.75 -8.08
CA VAL A 199 -18.04 6.09 -6.65
C VAL A 199 -16.66 6.20 -6.03
N LEU A 200 -15.77 5.23 -6.28
CA LEU A 200 -14.39 5.23 -5.77
C LEU A 200 -13.60 6.43 -6.32
N ASN A 201 -13.61 6.64 -7.64
CA ASN A 201 -12.95 7.80 -8.25
C ASN A 201 -13.50 9.13 -7.70
N ARG A 202 -14.78 9.19 -7.32
CA ARG A 202 -15.38 10.41 -6.75
C ARG A 202 -14.91 10.67 -5.33
N TRP A 203 -14.61 9.62 -4.56
CA TRP A 203 -14.07 9.73 -3.20
C TRP A 203 -12.62 10.22 -3.21
N ALA A 204 -11.76 9.60 -4.02
CA ALA A 204 -10.36 10.00 -4.21
C ALA A 204 -10.16 11.33 -4.97
N ASN A 205 -11.25 12.04 -5.32
CA ASN A 205 -11.20 13.35 -5.97
C ASN A 205 -12.18 14.34 -5.34
N GLN A 206 -12.63 14.09 -4.10
CA GLN A 206 -13.76 14.80 -3.50
C GLN A 206 -13.39 16.18 -2.94
N SER A 207 -12.57 16.95 -3.66
CA SER A 207 -12.33 18.39 -3.40
C SER A 207 -11.40 19.12 -4.38
N CYS A 208 -10.88 18.50 -5.44
CA CYS A 208 -10.05 19.19 -6.46
C CYS A 208 -10.82 20.19 -7.35
N LYS A 209 -12.06 20.55 -6.98
CA LYS A 209 -12.84 21.64 -7.57
C LYS A 209 -13.22 22.63 -6.48
N GLY A 210 -12.25 23.44 -6.09
CA GLY A 210 -12.45 24.75 -5.46
C GLY A 210 -12.26 25.83 -6.50
#